data_AF-A0A849IHZ7-F1
#
_entry.id   AF-A0A849IHZ7-F1
#
_cell.length_a   1.000
_cell.length_b   1.000
_cell.length_c   1.000
_cell.angle_alpha   90.00
_cell.angle_beta   90.00
_cell.angle_gamma   90.00
#
_symmetry.space_group_name_H-M   'P 1'
#
loop_
_entity.id
_entity.type
_entity.pdbx_description
1 polymer ?
#
loop_
_entity_poly.entity_id
_entity_poly.type
_entity_poly.pdbx_seq_one_letter_code
_entity_poly.pdbx_strand_id
1 'polypeptide(L)'
;MAVHTLRGHLDQTGPTTAQELVRLTSLPRNLIEVAAARLEGEGFALPGRFDPTLDGEPWCSRRLLIRIHGYTQQRLRREIEPVSAQDFMRFLLHWHPGPAPGTSLLRFFRYYLLTSLGYDSFRAVGNALMVVLRGLPIPAGPGRIGRRFHLD
;
A
#
# COMPACT_ATOMS: atom_id res chain seq x y z
N MET A 1 25.08 -20.03 39.67
CA MET A 1 25.84 -18.84 39.21
C MET A 1 25.58 -18.53 37.74
N ALA A 2 25.90 -19.43 36.79
CA ALA A 2 25.67 -19.21 35.35
C ALA A 2 24.24 -18.74 34.99
N VAL A 3 23.20 -19.38 35.55
CA VAL A 3 21.79 -19.01 35.33
C VAL A 3 21.48 -17.56 35.72
N HIS A 4 21.97 -17.10 36.88
CA HIS A 4 21.76 -15.72 37.33
C HIS A 4 22.51 -14.72 36.45
N THR A 5 23.74 -15.05 36.03
CA THR A 5 24.53 -14.21 35.12
C THR A 5 23.86 -14.06 33.76
N LEU A 6 23.41 -15.16 33.16
CA LEU A 6 22.69 -15.15 31.89
C LEU A 6 21.37 -14.39 32.00
N ARG A 7 20.62 -14.60 33.08
CA ARG A 7 19.36 -13.89 33.34
C ARG A 7 19.58 -12.37 33.34
N GLY A 8 20.60 -11.89 34.07
CA GLY A 8 20.94 -10.47 34.12
C GLY A 8 21.34 -9.90 32.76
N HIS A 9 22.12 -10.66 31.97
CA HIS A 9 22.47 -10.25 30.62
C HIS A 9 21.25 -10.19 29.70
N LEU A 10 20.46 -11.26 29.60
CA LEU A 10 19.28 -11.35 28.74
C LEU A 10 18.15 -10.35 29.12
N ASP A 11 18.16 -9.82 30.34
CA ASP A 11 17.25 -8.75 30.75
C ASP A 11 17.63 -7.37 30.18
N GLN A 12 18.92 -7.16 29.87
CA GLN A 12 19.48 -5.89 29.41
C GLN A 12 19.86 -5.91 27.93
N THR A 13 20.24 -7.08 27.41
CA THR A 13 20.65 -7.29 26.01
C THR A 13 19.51 -7.88 25.20
N GLY A 14 19.38 -7.42 23.97
CA GLY A 14 18.43 -7.95 22.97
C GLY A 14 18.71 -9.40 22.58
N PRO A 15 18.17 -9.86 21.44
CA PRO A 15 18.52 -11.15 20.88
C PRO A 15 20.04 -11.34 20.82
N THR A 16 20.56 -12.39 21.47
CA THR A 16 22.00 -12.64 21.56
C THR A 16 22.30 -14.12 21.36
N THR A 17 23.39 -14.43 20.67
CA THR A 17 23.77 -15.82 20.40
C THR A 17 24.51 -16.41 21.61
N ALA A 18 24.56 -17.74 21.69
CA ALA A 18 25.37 -18.42 22.70
C ALA A 18 26.87 -18.04 22.59
N GLN A 19 27.37 -17.79 21.37
CA GLN A 19 28.75 -17.35 21.16
C GLN A 19 28.99 -15.96 21.75
N GLU A 20 28.05 -15.04 21.60
CA GLU A 20 28.18 -13.71 22.19
C GLU A 20 28.07 -13.75 23.72
N LEU A 21 27.20 -14.59 24.26
CA LEU A 21 27.13 -14.81 25.71
C LEU A 21 28.45 -15.37 26.27
N VAL A 22 29.15 -16.27 25.55
CA VAL A 22 30.50 -16.73 25.93
C VAL A 22 31.45 -15.54 26.03
N ARG A 23 31.44 -14.65 25.04
CA ARG A 23 32.31 -13.45 25.04
C ARG A 23 31.99 -12.51 26.19
N LEU A 24 30.71 -12.27 26.48
CA LEU A 24 30.28 -11.31 27.50
C LEU A 24 30.49 -11.82 28.92
N THR A 25 30.25 -13.11 29.18
CA THR A 25 30.32 -13.66 30.54
C THR A 25 31.60 -14.43 30.83
N SER A 26 32.45 -14.68 29.83
CA SER A 26 33.64 -15.56 29.91
C SER A 26 33.34 -16.95 30.47
N LEU A 27 32.09 -17.41 30.36
CA LEU A 27 31.68 -18.74 30.79
C LEU A 27 31.87 -19.73 29.63
N PRO A 28 32.25 -20.99 29.92
CA PRO A 28 32.35 -22.00 28.89
C PRO A 28 30.97 -22.28 28.27
N ARG A 29 30.96 -22.53 26.96
CA ARG A 29 29.75 -22.70 26.14
C ARG A 29 28.75 -23.70 26.73
N ASN A 30 29.24 -24.84 27.24
CA ASN A 30 28.39 -25.87 27.84
C ASN A 30 27.57 -25.35 29.04
N LEU A 31 28.16 -24.50 29.89
CA LEU A 31 27.43 -23.89 31.02
C LEU A 31 26.39 -22.88 30.54
N ILE A 32 26.66 -22.18 29.43
CA ILE A 32 25.71 -21.25 28.82
C ILE A 32 24.52 -22.01 28.24
N GLU A 33 24.76 -23.10 27.51
CA GLU A 33 23.70 -23.93 26.92
C GLU A 33 22.82 -24.58 28.00
N VAL A 34 23.43 -25.14 29.05
CA VAL A 34 22.68 -25.70 30.19
C VAL A 34 21.89 -24.62 30.92
N ALA A 35 22.48 -23.44 31.13
CA ALA A 35 21.78 -22.33 31.79
C ALA A 35 20.65 -21.76 30.92
N ALA A 36 20.84 -21.66 29.60
CA ALA A 36 19.84 -21.21 28.64
C ALA A 36 18.66 -22.18 28.59
N ALA A 37 18.91 -23.49 28.48
CA ALA A 37 17.87 -24.53 28.51
C ALA A 37 17.08 -24.50 29.82
N ARG A 38 17.73 -24.22 30.96
CA ARG A 38 17.02 -24.04 32.24
C ARG A 38 16.12 -22.81 32.21
N LEU A 39 16.63 -21.67 31.73
CA LEU A 39 15.86 -20.43 31.64
C LEU A 39 14.69 -20.54 30.65
N GLU A 40 14.83 -21.37 29.62
CA GLU A 40 13.75 -21.75 28.71
C GLU A 40 12.66 -22.56 29.41
N GLY A 41 13.05 -23.59 30.16
CA GLY A 41 12.13 -24.40 30.97
C GLY A 41 11.38 -23.59 32.04
N GLU A 42 12.01 -22.53 32.56
CA GLU A 42 11.38 -21.55 33.45
C GLU A 42 10.48 -20.53 32.71
N GLY A 43 10.49 -20.54 31.39
CA GLY A 43 9.74 -19.61 30.54
C GLY A 43 10.30 -18.18 30.48
N PHE A 44 11.49 -17.95 31.03
CA PHE A 44 12.14 -16.64 31.09
C PHE A 44 12.76 -16.24 29.75
N ALA A 45 13.49 -17.17 29.12
CA ALA A 45 14.17 -16.94 27.84
C ALA A 45 13.56 -17.82 26.73
N LEU A 46 13.66 -17.37 25.50
CA LEU A 46 13.19 -18.10 24.32
C LEU A 46 14.28 -18.10 23.24
N PRO A 47 14.56 -19.26 22.62
CA PRO A 47 15.30 -19.31 21.37
C PRO A 47 14.40 -18.90 20.21
N GLY A 48 14.99 -18.42 19.11
CA GLY A 48 14.24 -18.13 17.89
C GLY A 48 15.01 -17.28 16.91
N ARG A 49 14.40 -16.95 15.76
CA ARG A 49 14.98 -16.05 14.76
C ARG A 49 14.40 -14.65 14.89
N PHE A 50 15.01 -13.84 15.75
CA PHE A 50 14.57 -12.46 16.01
C PHE A 50 15.31 -11.42 15.16
N ASP A 51 16.57 -11.71 14.84
CA ASP A 51 17.44 -10.85 14.05
C ASP A 51 18.13 -11.72 12.98
N PRO A 52 17.90 -11.47 11.68
CA PRO A 52 18.51 -12.25 10.61
C PRO A 52 20.03 -12.01 10.45
N THR A 53 20.59 -11.00 11.11
CA THR A 53 22.02 -10.68 11.07
C THR A 53 22.85 -11.50 12.06
N LEU A 54 22.20 -12.21 12.99
CA LEU A 54 22.88 -13.02 14.00
C LEU A 54 23.13 -14.44 13.46
N ASP A 55 24.40 -14.84 13.48
CA ASP A 55 24.81 -16.20 13.12
C ASP A 55 24.58 -17.17 14.28
N GLY A 56 23.65 -18.10 14.07
CA GLY A 56 23.25 -19.11 15.05
C GLY A 56 21.83 -18.88 15.58
N GLU A 57 21.45 -19.62 16.62
CA GLU A 57 20.15 -19.47 17.27
C GLU A 57 20.26 -18.47 18.44
N PRO A 58 19.70 -17.25 18.29
CA PRO A 58 19.74 -16.27 19.38
C PRO A 58 18.69 -16.56 20.45
N TRP A 59 19.05 -16.18 21.66
CA TRP A 59 18.23 -16.24 22.86
C TRP A 59 17.83 -14.82 23.25
N CYS A 60 16.60 -14.66 23.72
CA CYS A 60 16.10 -13.38 24.21
C CYS A 60 15.20 -13.60 25.44
N SER A 61 15.20 -12.67 26.39
CA SER A 61 14.20 -12.71 27.46
C SER A 61 12.82 -12.43 26.91
N ARG A 62 11.81 -13.20 27.36
CA ARG A 62 10.42 -13.03 26.94
C ARG A 62 9.92 -11.61 27.20
N ARG A 63 10.29 -11.02 28.35
CA ARG A 63 9.90 -9.67 28.73
C ARG A 63 10.47 -8.61 27.79
N LEU A 64 11.75 -8.75 27.40
CA LEU A 64 12.36 -7.80 26.47
C LEU A 64 11.79 -7.96 25.07
N LEU A 65 11.56 -9.19 24.61
CA LEU A 65 10.94 -9.47 23.32
C LEU A 65 9.54 -8.84 23.21
N ILE A 66 8.71 -8.95 24.25
CA ILE A 66 7.39 -8.29 24.32
C ILE A 66 7.54 -6.76 24.21
N ARG A 67 8.52 -6.15 24.89
CA ARG A 67 8.77 -4.71 24.79
C ARG A 67 9.23 -4.29 23.41
N ILE A 68 10.21 -4.98 22.83
CA ILE A 68 10.69 -4.72 21.47
C ILE A 68 9.53 -4.81 20.48
N HIS A 69 8.72 -5.87 20.57
CA HIS A 69 7.54 -6.02 19.73
C HIS A 69 6.55 -4.86 19.89
N GLY A 70 6.24 -4.47 21.13
CA GLY A 70 5.36 -3.34 21.42
C GLY A 70 5.88 -2.01 20.85
N TYR A 71 7.19 -1.73 20.99
CA TYR A 71 7.80 -0.53 20.42
C TYR A 71 7.77 -0.54 18.89
N THR A 72 8.05 -1.69 18.26
CA THR A 72 7.97 -1.84 16.81
C THR A 72 6.54 -1.61 16.31
N GLN A 73 5.55 -2.22 16.96
CA GLN A 73 4.12 -2.02 16.62
C GLN A 73 3.70 -0.56 16.79
N GLN A 74 4.10 0.09 17.88
CA GLN A 74 3.78 1.50 18.12
C GLN A 74 4.41 2.41 17.06
N ARG A 75 5.66 2.15 16.68
CA ARG A 75 6.35 2.88 15.62
C ARG A 75 5.62 2.71 14.28
N LEU A 76 5.33 1.47 13.88
CA LEU A 76 4.63 1.18 12.62
C LEU A 76 3.24 1.83 12.58
N ARG A 77 2.51 1.83 13.70
CA ARG A 77 1.22 2.52 13.80
C ARG A 77 1.35 4.02 13.58
N ARG A 78 2.37 4.66 14.16
CA ARG A 78 2.65 6.08 13.94
C ARG A 78 3.01 6.39 12.49
N GLU A 79 3.68 5.48 11.79
CA GLU A 79 4.04 5.65 10.37
C GLU A 79 2.81 5.64 9.44
N ILE A 80 1.71 5.00 9.85
CA ILE A 80 0.45 4.94 9.10
C ILE A 80 -0.67 5.80 9.71
N GLU A 81 -0.36 6.58 10.75
CA GLU A 81 -1.35 7.43 11.42
C GLU A 81 -1.91 8.43 10.41
N PRO A 82 -3.24 8.59 10.30
CA PRO A 82 -3.81 9.51 9.34
C PRO A 82 -3.31 10.93 9.59
N VAL A 83 -2.92 11.60 8.51
CA VAL A 83 -2.60 13.02 8.56
C VAL A 83 -3.82 13.83 9.00
N SER A 84 -3.58 15.00 9.59
CA SER A 84 -4.66 15.87 10.02
C SER A 84 -5.57 16.24 8.84
N ALA A 85 -6.85 16.52 9.11
CA ALA A 85 -7.77 16.98 8.06
C ALA A 85 -7.26 18.26 7.37
N GLN A 86 -6.54 19.12 8.11
CA GLN A 86 -5.93 20.33 7.57
C GLN A 86 -4.80 20.03 6.58
N ASP A 87 -3.90 19.11 6.92
CA ASP A 87 -2.79 18.70 6.04
C ASP A 87 -3.32 17.97 4.81
N PHE A 88 -4.34 17.13 5.00
CA PHE A 88 -5.04 16.48 3.90
C PHE A 88 -5.69 17.50 2.95
N MET A 89 -6.38 18.51 3.48
CA MET A 89 -6.95 19.59 2.67
C MET A 89 -5.88 20.41 1.94
N ARG A 90 -4.74 20.70 2.60
CA ARG A 90 -3.60 21.37 1.96
C ARG A 90 -3.04 20.55 0.80
N PHE A 91 -2.91 19.24 0.98
CA PHE A 91 -2.53 18.32 -0.07
C PHE A 91 -3.52 18.35 -1.23
N LEU A 92 -4.83 18.20 -0.97
CA LEU A 92 -5.86 18.20 -2.03
C LEU A 92 -5.90 19.50 -2.83
N LEU A 93 -5.65 20.64 -2.19
CA LEU A 93 -5.63 21.94 -2.87
C LEU A 93 -4.35 22.16 -3.69
N HIS A 94 -3.23 21.56 -3.29
CA HIS A 94 -1.99 21.63 -4.06
C HIS A 94 -1.92 20.59 -5.18
N TRP A 95 -2.50 19.42 -4.94
CA TRP A 95 -2.47 18.28 -5.84
C TRP A 95 -3.51 18.45 -6.96
N HIS A 96 -3.05 18.71 -8.18
CA HIS A 96 -3.89 18.71 -9.37
C HIS A 96 -3.52 17.53 -10.27
N PRO A 97 -4.21 16.38 -10.16
CA PRO A 97 -3.93 15.24 -11.01
C PRO A 97 -4.50 15.51 -12.40
N GLY A 98 -3.61 15.60 -13.39
CA GLY A 98 -3.95 15.74 -14.79
C GLY A 98 -3.55 17.09 -15.39
N PRO A 99 -3.70 17.22 -16.71
CA PRO A 99 -3.28 18.43 -17.41
C PRO A 99 -4.31 19.53 -17.17
N ALA A 100 -3.87 20.80 -17.24
CA ALA A 100 -4.70 21.95 -16.90
C ALA A 100 -6.07 21.92 -17.62
N PRO A 101 -7.17 22.42 -17.03
CA PRO A 101 -8.51 22.32 -17.60
C PRO A 101 -8.61 22.74 -19.07
N GLY A 102 -7.89 23.80 -19.47
CA GLY A 102 -7.84 24.25 -20.87
C GLY A 102 -7.28 23.21 -21.84
N THR A 103 -6.28 22.43 -21.42
CA THR A 103 -5.70 21.36 -22.25
C THR A 103 -6.63 20.16 -22.38
N SER A 104 -7.37 19.83 -21.31
CA SER A 104 -8.38 18.77 -21.30
C SER A 104 -9.56 19.15 -22.21
N LEU A 105 -10.03 20.40 -22.10
CA LEU A 105 -11.07 20.95 -22.99
C LEU A 105 -10.60 20.95 -24.44
N LEU A 106 -9.39 21.41 -24.73
CA LEU A 106 -8.87 21.41 -26.10
C LEU A 106 -8.78 20.00 -26.68
N ARG A 107 -8.34 19.01 -25.90
CA ARG A 107 -8.35 17.60 -26.33
C ARG A 107 -9.76 17.11 -26.62
N PHE A 108 -10.70 17.39 -25.73
CA PHE A 108 -12.09 17.01 -25.88
C PHE A 108 -12.67 17.60 -27.17
N PHE A 109 -12.56 18.92 -27.35
CA PHE A 109 -13.04 19.61 -28.55
C PHE A 109 -12.36 19.09 -29.81
N ARG A 110 -11.04 18.89 -29.78
CA ARG A 110 -10.31 18.35 -30.93
C ARG A 110 -10.80 16.95 -31.31
N TYR A 111 -11.00 16.08 -30.33
CA TYR A 111 -11.52 14.73 -30.58
C TYR A 111 -12.97 14.76 -31.09
N TYR A 112 -13.83 15.55 -30.45
CA TYR A 112 -15.24 15.64 -30.81
C TYR A 112 -15.43 16.27 -32.19
N LEU A 113 -14.74 17.37 -32.50
CA LEU A 113 -14.81 18.02 -33.80
C LEU A 113 -14.28 17.12 -34.92
N LEU A 114 -13.17 16.40 -34.71
CA LEU A 114 -12.67 15.46 -35.72
C LEU A 114 -13.70 14.36 -36.01
N THR A 115 -14.30 13.83 -34.95
CA THR A 115 -15.21 12.70 -35.05
C THR A 115 -16.56 13.12 -35.62
N SER A 116 -17.10 14.28 -35.19
CA SER A 116 -18.34 14.86 -35.71
C SER A 116 -18.19 15.25 -37.17
N LEU A 117 -17.11 15.95 -37.54
CA LEU A 117 -16.87 16.33 -38.93
C LEU A 117 -16.74 15.10 -39.83
N GLY A 118 -16.05 14.06 -39.37
CA GLY A 118 -15.95 12.79 -40.08
C GLY A 118 -17.32 12.12 -40.27
N TYR A 119 -18.13 12.05 -39.22
CA TYR A 119 -19.47 11.47 -39.27
C TYR A 119 -20.42 12.26 -40.17
N ASP A 120 -20.46 13.58 -40.03
CA ASP A 120 -21.30 14.47 -40.84
C ASP A 120 -20.91 14.42 -42.32
N SER A 121 -19.61 14.36 -42.62
CA SER A 121 -19.10 14.20 -43.99
C SER A 121 -19.50 12.84 -44.57
N PHE A 122 -19.33 11.75 -43.80
CA PHE A 122 -19.74 10.42 -44.23
C PHE A 122 -21.25 10.35 -44.50
N ARG A 123 -22.06 10.91 -43.60
CA ARG A 123 -23.52 11.00 -43.76
C ARG A 123 -23.91 11.82 -44.98
N ALA A 124 -23.27 12.97 -45.19
CA ALA A 124 -23.53 13.84 -46.34
C ALA A 124 -23.19 13.14 -47.67
N VAL A 125 -22.04 12.48 -47.76
CA VAL A 125 -21.61 11.72 -48.94
C VAL A 125 -22.55 10.55 -49.21
N GLY A 126 -22.90 9.77 -48.18
CA GLY A 126 -23.84 8.65 -48.31
C GLY A 126 -25.22 9.10 -48.80
N ASN A 127 -25.73 10.22 -48.27
CA ASN A 127 -26.98 10.82 -48.76
C ASN A 127 -26.87 11.29 -50.22
N ALA A 128 -25.79 11.97 -50.58
CA ALA A 128 -25.57 12.43 -51.95
C ALA A 128 -25.50 11.27 -52.95
N LEU A 129 -24.77 10.21 -52.61
CA LEU A 129 -24.67 8.99 -53.41
C LEU A 129 -26.05 8.33 -53.59
N MET A 130 -26.84 8.24 -52.51
CA MET A 130 -28.20 7.69 -52.60
C MET A 130 -29.11 8.55 -53.49
N VAL A 131 -29.02 9.88 -53.44
CA VAL A 131 -29.78 10.77 -54.33
C VAL A 131 -29.39 10.56 -55.79
N VAL A 132 -28.09 10.45 -56.09
CA VAL A 132 -27.60 10.20 -57.45
C VAL A 132 -28.05 8.83 -57.97
N LEU A 133 -27.99 7.79 -57.12
CA LEU A 133 -28.33 6.42 -57.52
C LEU A 133 -29.84 6.12 -57.55
N ARG A 134 -30.65 6.78 -56.71
CA ARG A 134 -32.09 6.45 -56.51
C ARG A 134 -33.07 7.62 -56.65
N GLY A 135 -32.61 8.86 -56.76
CA GLY A 135 -33.45 10.03 -57.06
C GLY A 135 -34.29 10.60 -55.90
N LEU A 136 -34.22 10.06 -54.67
CA LEU A 136 -34.90 10.66 -53.52
C LEU A 136 -34.02 10.72 -52.25
N PRO A 137 -33.96 11.87 -51.57
CA PRO A 137 -33.35 11.95 -50.24
C PRO A 137 -34.23 11.23 -49.21
N ILE A 138 -33.61 10.54 -48.26
CA ILE A 138 -34.32 10.05 -47.06
C ILE A 138 -34.69 11.29 -46.23
N PRO A 139 -35.98 11.60 -46.00
CA PRO A 139 -36.32 12.63 -45.03
C PRO A 139 -35.81 12.16 -43.67
N ALA A 140 -35.00 12.98 -43.00
CA ALA A 140 -34.77 12.81 -41.57
C ALA A 140 -36.15 12.90 -40.91
N GLY A 141 -36.76 11.75 -40.60
CA GLY A 141 -38.15 11.69 -40.18
C GLY A 141 -38.42 12.59 -38.98
N PRO A 142 -39.26 13.63 -39.10
CA PRO A 142 -39.74 14.37 -37.95
C PRO A 142 -41.01 13.67 -37.47
N GLY A 143 -40.91 12.78 -36.50
CA GLY A 143 -42.09 11.99 -36.14
C GLY A 143 -41.99 11.05 -34.95
N ARG A 144 -41.26 11.40 -33.88
CA ARG A 144 -41.41 10.69 -32.59
C ARG A 144 -40.93 11.48 -31.37
N ILE A 145 -41.19 12.79 -31.34
CA ILE A 145 -41.03 13.61 -30.13
C ILE A 145 -42.34 14.41 -29.97
N GLY A 146 -43.38 13.74 -29.49
CA GLY A 146 -44.70 14.36 -29.34
C GLY A 146 -45.77 13.49 -28.67
N ARG A 147 -45.44 12.26 -28.24
CA ARG A 147 -46.38 11.36 -27.52
C ARG A 147 -45.81 10.76 -26.24
N ARG A 148 -44.94 11.48 -25.53
CA ARG A 148 -44.40 11.02 -24.22
C ARG A 148 -44.53 12.03 -23.09
N PHE A 149 -45.18 13.18 -23.32
CA PHE A 149 -45.39 14.22 -22.31
C PHE A 149 -46.86 14.63 -22.20
N HIS A 150 -47.81 13.71 -22.38
CA HIS A 150 -49.14 13.90 -21.80
C HIS A 150 -49.10 13.34 -20.39
N LEU A 151 -49.18 14.28 -19.43
CA LEU A 151 -49.48 14.05 -18.02
C LEU A 151 -50.95 13.64 -17.94
N ASP A 152 -51.21 12.46 -17.37
CA ASP A 152 -52.39 12.14 -16.57
C ASP A 152 -51.87 11.49 -15.27
#